data_AF-A0A350QUT8-F1
#
_entry.id   AF-A0A350QUT8-F1
#
_cell.length_a   1.000
_cell.length_b   1.000
_cell.length_c   1.000
_cell.angle_alpha   90.00
_cell.angle_beta   90.00
_cell.angle_gamma   90.00
#
_symmetry.space_group_name_H-M   'P 1'
#
loop_
_entity.id
_entity.type
_entity.pdbx_description
1 polymer ?
#
loop_
_entity_poly.entity_id
_entity_poly.type
_entity_poly.pdbx_seq_one_letter_code
_entity_poly.pdbx_strand_id
1 'polypeptide(L)'
;MENDPQINPGESIQSSAKEKREARSAVRQSLREQRAKLKELRQGMRQGQDLGDDIDSCMGEIDLLLKELQAIEEGGHATFLEAKELIAPKKNVSSKKTNLRDEASDLHKEIKHLEERLYLPGISDEEREKMNLLVSEKSDRLKDLEEELSALRQYNHTRFVHARDESRKNIEQERMLEELEQRREEIGNRMLEALEKADEPEISKIQEELNALHEQKDKLLENGQDPFLRESAE
;
A
#
# COMPACT_ATOMS: atom_id res chain seq x y z
N MET A 1 -2.56 -57.58 -19.20
CA MET A 1 -1.32 -56.86 -18.86
C MET A 1 -1.54 -55.43 -19.29
N GLU A 2 -2.20 -54.65 -18.45
CA GLU A 2 -2.33 -53.20 -18.61
C GLU A 2 -1.30 -52.59 -17.68
N ASN A 3 -0.34 -51.87 -18.26
CA ASN A 3 0.70 -51.17 -17.52
C ASN A 3 0.14 -49.79 -17.16
N ASP A 4 -0.16 -49.58 -15.88
CA ASP A 4 -0.40 -48.25 -15.34
C ASP A 4 0.89 -47.42 -15.38
N PRO A 5 0.87 -46.19 -15.91
CA PRO A 5 2.02 -45.31 -15.84
C PRO A 5 2.18 -44.82 -14.40
N GLN A 6 3.23 -45.31 -13.73
CA GLN A 6 3.71 -44.78 -12.46
C GLN A 6 4.12 -43.31 -12.64
N ILE A 7 3.25 -42.38 -12.26
CA ILE A 7 3.60 -40.96 -12.15
C ILE A 7 4.60 -40.84 -11.01
N ASN A 8 5.84 -40.49 -11.36
CA ASN A 8 6.97 -40.41 -10.44
C ASN A 8 6.90 -39.08 -9.67
N PRO A 9 6.64 -39.08 -8.34
CA PRO A 9 6.39 -37.86 -7.57
C PRO A 9 7.59 -36.91 -7.47
N GLY A 10 8.80 -37.35 -7.88
CA GLY A 10 10.01 -36.54 -7.86
C GLY A 10 10.10 -35.45 -8.95
N GLU A 11 9.45 -35.61 -10.10
CA GLU A 11 9.54 -34.63 -11.21
C GLU A 11 8.66 -33.39 -10.97
N SER A 12 7.48 -33.57 -10.35
CA SER A 12 6.55 -32.47 -10.02
C SER A 12 7.09 -31.54 -8.91
N ILE A 13 7.90 -32.06 -8.00
CA ILE A 13 8.51 -31.27 -6.92
C ILE A 13 9.65 -30.40 -7.47
N GLN A 14 10.40 -30.91 -8.47
CA GLN A 14 11.48 -30.15 -9.11
C GLN A 14 10.96 -29.02 -10.01
N SER A 15 9.82 -29.21 -10.70
CA SER A 15 9.21 -28.15 -11.52
C SER A 15 8.72 -26.98 -10.66
N SER A 16 8.00 -27.26 -9.57
CA SER A 16 7.49 -26.22 -8.66
C SER A 16 8.61 -25.45 -7.93
N ALA A 17 9.71 -26.10 -7.57
CA ALA A 17 10.86 -25.44 -6.95
C ALA A 17 11.59 -24.50 -7.92
N LYS A 18 11.66 -24.86 -9.21
CA LYS A 18 12.23 -24.04 -10.27
C LYS A 18 11.36 -22.82 -10.56
N GLU A 19 10.04 -23.00 -10.65
CA GLU A 19 9.06 -21.92 -10.84
C GLU A 19 9.12 -20.90 -9.68
N LYS A 20 9.15 -21.36 -8.42
CA LYS A 20 9.34 -20.49 -7.25
C LYS A 20 10.68 -19.73 -7.29
N ARG A 21 11.74 -20.34 -7.84
CA ARG A 21 13.04 -19.68 -7.99
C ARG A 21 13.01 -18.59 -9.06
N GLU A 22 12.38 -18.86 -10.19
CA GLU A 22 12.22 -17.90 -11.29
C GLU A 22 11.34 -16.72 -10.86
N ALA A 23 10.20 -16.99 -10.22
CA ALA A 23 9.32 -15.96 -9.65
C ALA A 23 10.07 -15.06 -8.65
N ARG A 24 10.83 -15.63 -7.70
CA ARG A 24 11.65 -14.84 -6.76
C ARG A 24 12.71 -14.00 -7.49
N SER A 25 13.33 -14.55 -8.53
CA SER A 25 14.33 -13.81 -9.30
C SER A 25 13.70 -12.58 -9.99
N ALA A 26 12.52 -12.75 -10.59
CA ALA A 26 11.78 -11.66 -11.23
C ALA A 26 11.39 -10.57 -10.22
N VAL A 27 10.80 -10.95 -9.09
CA VAL A 27 10.41 -10.01 -8.03
C VAL A 27 11.62 -9.25 -7.46
N ARG A 28 12.74 -9.95 -7.24
CA ARG A 28 14.00 -9.31 -6.79
C ARG A 28 14.56 -8.33 -7.82
N GLN A 29 14.41 -8.61 -9.11
CA GLN A 29 14.80 -7.68 -10.17
C GLN A 29 13.92 -6.43 -10.13
N SER A 30 12.59 -6.59 -10.07
CA SER A 30 11.66 -5.47 -9.96
C SER A 30 11.91 -4.63 -8.70
N LEU A 31 12.26 -5.24 -7.57
CA LEU A 31 12.66 -4.51 -6.35
C LEU A 31 13.92 -3.65 -6.56
N ARG A 32 14.90 -4.14 -7.31
CA ARG A 32 16.10 -3.35 -7.64
C ARG A 32 15.76 -2.15 -8.50
N GLU A 33 14.91 -2.34 -9.50
CA GLU A 33 14.44 -1.28 -10.40
C GLU A 33 13.65 -0.22 -9.62
N GLN A 34 12.72 -0.62 -8.76
CA GLN A 34 11.94 0.31 -7.94
C GLN A 34 12.80 1.07 -6.92
N ARG A 35 13.79 0.42 -6.31
CA ARG A 35 14.74 1.10 -5.41
C ARG A 35 15.62 2.11 -6.16
N ALA A 36 16.01 1.81 -7.40
CA ALA A 36 16.73 2.75 -8.25
C ALA A 36 15.84 3.96 -8.58
N LYS A 37 14.59 3.71 -9.00
CA LYS A 37 13.59 4.75 -9.28
C LYS A 37 13.31 5.64 -8.06
N LEU A 38 13.14 5.05 -6.88
CA LEU A 38 12.95 5.79 -5.63
C LEU A 38 14.13 6.74 -5.34
N LYS A 39 15.36 6.31 -5.64
CA LYS A 39 16.55 7.15 -5.48
C LYS A 39 16.54 8.34 -6.43
N GLU A 40 16.16 8.12 -7.68
CA GLU A 40 16.00 9.18 -8.68
C GLU A 40 14.90 10.18 -8.29
N LEU A 41 13.73 9.69 -7.88
CA LEU A 41 12.61 10.53 -7.43
C LEU A 41 12.99 11.39 -6.21
N ARG A 42 13.68 10.80 -5.23
CA ARG A 42 14.22 11.55 -4.08
C ARG A 42 15.25 12.59 -4.49
N GLN A 43 16.03 12.34 -5.53
CA GLN A 43 16.98 13.31 -6.07
C GLN A 43 16.25 14.47 -6.77
N GLY A 44 15.22 14.18 -7.57
CA GLY A 44 14.36 15.21 -8.19
C GLY A 44 13.63 16.07 -7.15
N MET A 45 13.15 15.46 -6.07
CA MET A 45 12.54 16.19 -4.95
C MET A 45 13.54 17.14 -4.25
N ARG A 46 14.80 16.72 -4.08
CA ARG A 46 15.88 17.61 -3.57
C ARG A 46 16.20 18.77 -4.52
N GLN A 47 15.92 18.62 -5.82
CA GLN A 47 16.05 19.66 -6.83
C GLN A 47 14.81 20.58 -6.91
N GLY A 48 13.81 20.38 -6.04
CA GLY A 48 12.62 21.21 -5.95
C GLY A 48 11.44 20.75 -6.81
N GLN A 49 11.48 19.55 -7.38
CA GLN A 49 10.35 18.98 -8.11
C GLN A 49 9.29 18.43 -7.15
N ASP A 50 8.01 18.63 -7.49
CA ASP A 50 6.88 18.09 -6.73
C ASP A 50 6.63 16.62 -7.09
N LEU A 51 7.48 15.73 -6.59
CA LEU A 51 7.47 14.28 -6.85
C LEU A 51 6.96 13.45 -5.66
N GLY A 52 6.34 14.08 -4.66
CA GLY A 52 5.92 13.40 -3.42
C GLY A 52 5.00 12.21 -3.69
N ASP A 53 3.99 12.38 -4.54
CA ASP A 53 3.04 11.30 -4.85
C ASP A 53 3.69 10.12 -5.57
N ASP A 54 4.67 10.39 -6.43
CA ASP A 54 5.38 9.35 -7.16
C ASP A 54 6.33 8.58 -6.24
N ILE A 55 6.91 9.27 -5.24
CA ILE A 55 7.70 8.64 -4.17
C ILE A 55 6.82 7.71 -3.35
N ASP A 56 5.64 8.17 -2.91
CA ASP A 56 4.71 7.36 -2.12
C ASP A 56 4.21 6.15 -2.91
N SER A 57 3.90 6.34 -4.20
CA SER A 57 3.51 5.24 -5.10
C SER A 57 4.64 4.23 -5.28
N CYS A 58 5.87 4.70 -5.48
CA CYS A 58 7.05 3.84 -5.61
C CYS A 58 7.36 3.08 -4.32
N MET A 59 7.18 3.71 -3.15
CA MET A 59 7.30 3.04 -1.86
C MET A 59 6.24 1.95 -1.68
N GLY A 60 4.97 2.24 -1.99
CA GLY A 60 3.91 1.23 -1.95
C GLY A 60 4.16 0.05 -2.90
N GLU A 61 4.74 0.29 -4.08
CA GLU A 61 5.14 -0.78 -5.00
C GLU A 61 6.25 -1.66 -4.41
N ILE A 62 7.22 -1.06 -3.71
CA ILE A 62 8.28 -1.82 -3.01
C ILE A 62 7.67 -2.72 -1.94
N ASP A 63 6.75 -2.20 -1.12
CA ASP A 63 6.11 -2.97 -0.05
C ASP A 63 5.30 -4.15 -0.60
N LEU A 64 4.59 -3.93 -1.71
CA LEU A 64 3.88 -4.99 -2.43
C LEU A 64 4.79 -6.08 -2.98
N LEU A 65 5.94 -5.71 -3.54
CA LEU A 65 6.92 -6.67 -4.01
C LEU A 65 7.58 -7.45 -2.86
N LEU A 66 7.74 -6.84 -1.68
CA LEU A 66 8.20 -7.54 -0.48
C LEU A 66 7.16 -8.57 0.00
N LYS A 67 5.88 -8.19 0.02
CA LYS A 67 4.79 -9.13 0.33
C LYS A 67 4.67 -10.25 -0.71
N GLU A 68 4.94 -9.97 -1.97
CA GLU A 68 4.98 -11.01 -3.01
C GLU A 68 6.08 -12.04 -2.75
N LEU A 69 7.28 -11.59 -2.34
CA LEU A 69 8.36 -12.52 -1.97
C LEU A 69 7.93 -13.43 -0.83
N GLN A 70 7.28 -12.87 0.19
CA GLN A 70 6.75 -13.63 1.32
C GLN A 70 5.67 -14.63 0.86
N ALA A 71 4.72 -14.20 0.02
CA ALA A 71 3.68 -15.08 -0.53
C ALA A 71 4.25 -16.24 -1.36
N ILE A 72 5.37 -16.05 -2.06
CA ILE A 72 6.06 -17.14 -2.77
C ILE A 72 6.64 -18.17 -1.78
N GLU A 73 7.14 -17.72 -0.63
CA GLU A 73 7.70 -18.58 0.42
C GLU A 73 6.60 -19.38 1.13
N GLU A 74 5.48 -18.73 1.43
CA GLU A 74 4.30 -19.33 2.08
C GLU A 74 3.45 -20.18 1.11
N GLY A 75 3.70 -20.07 -0.20
CA GLY A 75 2.98 -20.83 -1.24
C GLY A 75 1.68 -20.20 -1.75
N GLY A 76 1.37 -18.97 -1.33
CA GLY A 76 0.19 -18.18 -1.75
C GLY A 76 0.40 -17.27 -2.96
N HIS A 77 1.44 -17.50 -3.80
CA HIS A 77 1.81 -16.57 -4.88
C HIS A 77 0.68 -16.32 -5.89
N ALA A 78 -0.09 -17.34 -6.27
CA ALA A 78 -1.18 -17.19 -7.24
C ALA A 78 -2.30 -16.28 -6.73
N THR A 79 -2.79 -16.52 -5.51
CA THR A 79 -3.80 -15.68 -4.85
C THR A 79 -3.28 -14.27 -4.63
N PHE A 80 -2.00 -14.14 -4.27
CA PHE A 80 -1.37 -12.84 -4.10
C PHE A 80 -1.32 -12.04 -5.41
N LEU A 81 -1.06 -12.69 -6.56
CA LEU A 81 -1.06 -12.01 -7.86
C LEU A 81 -2.43 -11.47 -8.25
N GLU A 82 -3.51 -12.22 -7.97
CA GLU A 82 -4.88 -11.74 -8.19
C GLU A 82 -5.19 -10.53 -7.30
N ALA A 83 -4.82 -10.60 -6.02
CA ALA A 83 -5.01 -9.48 -5.09
C ALA A 83 -4.12 -8.27 -5.46
N LYS A 84 -2.91 -8.50 -5.95
CA LYS A 84 -1.92 -7.47 -6.32
C LYS A 84 -2.46 -6.48 -7.33
N GLU A 85 -3.26 -6.92 -8.30
CA GLU A 85 -3.88 -6.01 -9.27
C GLU A 85 -4.84 -5.02 -8.61
N LEU A 86 -5.52 -5.42 -7.54
CA LEU A 86 -6.50 -4.60 -6.83
C LEU A 86 -5.83 -3.62 -5.84
N ILE A 87 -4.75 -4.06 -5.18
CA ILE A 87 -4.08 -3.29 -4.12
C ILE A 87 -2.88 -2.46 -4.63
N ALA A 88 -2.50 -2.59 -5.90
CA ALA A 88 -1.39 -1.85 -6.49
C ALA A 88 -1.58 -0.34 -6.39
N PRO A 89 -0.55 0.43 -5.98
CA PRO A 89 -0.59 1.89 -6.03
C PRO A 89 -0.85 2.38 -7.45
N LYS A 90 -1.70 3.41 -7.56
CA LYS A 90 -1.93 4.08 -8.84
C LYS A 90 -0.65 4.82 -9.25
N LYS A 91 -0.16 4.52 -10.46
CA LYS A 91 1.06 5.12 -11.00
C LYS A 91 0.77 6.51 -11.59
N ASN A 92 1.80 7.35 -11.64
CA ASN A 92 1.80 8.62 -12.39
C ASN A 92 0.75 9.64 -11.91
N VAL A 93 0.52 9.70 -10.60
CA VAL A 93 -0.44 10.66 -10.02
C VAL A 93 0.08 12.09 -10.16
N SER A 94 1.39 12.31 -10.03
CA SER A 94 1.98 13.65 -10.16
C SER A 94 1.76 14.22 -11.57
N SER A 95 2.05 13.43 -12.61
CA SER A 95 1.92 13.86 -14.00
C SER A 95 0.47 14.01 -14.42
N LYS A 96 -0.44 13.20 -13.85
CA LYS A 96 -1.88 13.42 -14.04
C LYS A 96 -2.31 14.77 -13.43
N LYS A 97 -1.84 15.12 -12.22
CA LYS A 97 -2.14 16.42 -11.60
C LYS A 97 -1.58 17.60 -12.40
N THR A 98 -0.37 17.49 -12.94
CA THR A 98 0.21 18.57 -13.78
C THR A 98 -0.59 18.75 -15.06
N ASN A 99 -0.94 17.66 -15.75
CA ASN A 99 -1.72 17.74 -16.99
C ASN A 99 -3.10 18.35 -16.75
N LEU A 100 -3.81 17.92 -15.70
CA LEU A 100 -5.11 18.49 -15.33
C LEU A 100 -4.99 19.99 -15.00
N ARG A 101 -3.90 20.40 -14.34
CA ARG A 101 -3.65 21.80 -14.01
C ARG A 101 -3.37 22.64 -15.25
N ASP A 102 -2.62 22.11 -16.21
CA ASP A 102 -2.30 22.78 -17.46
C ASP A 102 -3.57 22.93 -18.33
N GLU A 103 -4.38 21.87 -18.44
CA GLU A 103 -5.68 21.89 -19.14
C GLU A 103 -6.64 22.91 -18.51
N ALA A 104 -6.73 22.95 -17.18
CA ALA A 104 -7.55 23.93 -16.46
C ALA A 104 -7.05 25.37 -16.67
N SER A 105 -5.74 25.58 -16.65
CA SER A 105 -5.13 26.90 -16.92
C SER A 105 -5.44 27.37 -18.34
N ASP A 106 -5.36 26.49 -19.33
CA ASP A 106 -5.61 26.83 -20.72
C ASP A 106 -7.09 27.12 -20.99
N LEU A 107 -8.01 26.32 -20.43
CA LEU A 107 -9.44 26.62 -20.45
C LEU A 107 -9.76 27.96 -19.79
N HIS A 108 -9.10 28.29 -18.68
CA HIS A 108 -9.28 29.58 -18.02
C HIS A 108 -8.86 30.76 -18.91
N LYS A 109 -7.74 30.63 -19.65
CA LYS A 109 -7.31 31.64 -20.63
C LYS A 109 -8.31 31.76 -21.79
N GLU A 110 -8.81 30.64 -22.29
CA GLU A 110 -9.79 30.63 -23.38
C GLU A 110 -11.12 31.28 -22.98
N ILE A 111 -11.64 30.94 -21.80
CA ILE A 111 -12.85 31.57 -21.24
C ILE A 111 -12.63 33.07 -21.12
N LYS A 112 -11.51 33.49 -20.50
CA LYS A 112 -11.20 34.91 -20.35
C LYS A 112 -11.13 35.65 -21.69
N HIS A 113 -10.50 35.05 -22.70
CA HIS A 113 -10.44 35.63 -24.03
C HIS A 113 -11.83 35.74 -24.70
N LEU A 114 -12.69 34.74 -24.52
CA LEU A 114 -14.07 34.79 -25.01
C LEU A 114 -14.90 35.85 -24.27
N GLU A 115 -14.74 35.97 -22.96
CA GLU A 115 -15.38 37.01 -22.14
C GLU A 115 -14.91 38.41 -22.54
N GLU A 116 -13.61 38.64 -22.67
CA GLU A 116 -13.04 39.91 -23.15
C GLU A 116 -13.60 40.28 -24.53
N ARG A 117 -13.73 39.29 -25.41
CA ARG A 117 -14.30 39.49 -26.74
C ARG A 117 -15.78 39.86 -26.67
N LEU A 118 -16.57 39.39 -25.69
CA LEU A 118 -17.97 39.80 -25.51
C LEU A 118 -18.14 41.28 -25.14
N TYR A 119 -17.12 41.92 -24.57
CA TYR A 119 -17.14 43.36 -24.23
C TYR A 119 -16.86 44.27 -25.44
N LEU A 120 -16.42 43.72 -26.59
CA LEU A 120 -16.09 44.53 -27.76
C LEU A 120 -17.36 45.04 -28.48
N PRO A 121 -17.39 46.31 -28.94
CA PRO A 121 -18.50 46.83 -29.74
C PRO A 121 -18.55 46.17 -31.13
N GLY A 122 -19.75 45.97 -31.67
CA GLY A 122 -19.95 45.52 -33.07
C GLY A 122 -20.17 44.01 -33.26
N ILE A 123 -20.44 43.27 -32.18
CA ILE A 123 -20.77 41.83 -32.22
C ILE A 123 -22.27 41.66 -32.46
N SER A 124 -22.65 40.77 -33.39
CA SER A 124 -24.05 40.43 -33.65
C SER A 124 -24.66 39.59 -32.51
N ASP A 125 -25.98 39.60 -32.39
CA ASP A 125 -26.68 38.81 -31.36
C ASP A 125 -26.46 37.30 -31.55
N GLU A 126 -26.41 36.80 -32.79
CA GLU A 126 -26.11 35.40 -33.09
C GLU A 126 -24.69 34.98 -32.66
N GLU A 127 -23.70 35.85 -32.89
CA GLU A 127 -22.32 35.61 -32.45
C GLU A 127 -22.20 35.65 -30.92
N ARG A 128 -22.96 36.54 -30.28
CA ARG A 128 -23.03 36.66 -28.83
C ARG A 128 -23.61 35.39 -28.19
N GLU A 129 -24.69 34.85 -28.73
CA GLU A 129 -25.28 33.59 -28.26
C GLU A 129 -24.32 32.41 -28.43
N LYS A 130 -23.68 32.27 -29.59
CA LYS A 130 -22.67 31.22 -29.83
C LYS A 130 -21.50 31.32 -28.87
N MET A 131 -21.02 32.53 -28.61
CA MET A 131 -19.93 32.76 -27.65
C MET A 131 -20.36 32.43 -26.22
N ASN A 132 -21.56 32.81 -25.79
CA ASN A 132 -22.07 32.48 -24.46
C ASN A 132 -22.20 30.97 -24.27
N LEU A 133 -22.66 30.23 -25.28
CA LEU A 133 -22.70 28.76 -25.28
C LEU A 133 -21.30 28.18 -25.09
N LEU A 134 -20.31 28.64 -25.87
CA LEU A 134 -18.93 28.18 -25.76
C LEU A 134 -18.29 28.51 -24.40
N VAL A 135 -18.59 29.69 -23.83
CA VAL A 135 -18.15 30.06 -22.47
C VAL A 135 -18.78 29.12 -21.43
N SER A 136 -20.07 28.81 -21.57
CA SER A 136 -20.76 27.88 -20.68
C SER A 136 -20.14 26.48 -20.74
N GLU A 137 -19.98 25.92 -21.94
CA GLU A 137 -19.39 24.59 -22.14
C GLU A 137 -17.97 24.51 -21.57
N LYS A 138 -17.13 25.52 -21.82
CA LYS A 138 -15.76 25.57 -21.29
C LYS A 138 -15.75 25.78 -19.77
N SER A 139 -16.68 26.57 -19.24
CA SER A 139 -16.81 26.79 -17.79
C SER A 139 -17.22 25.52 -17.06
N ASP A 140 -18.15 24.74 -17.62
CA ASP A 140 -18.55 23.47 -17.03
C ASP A 140 -17.42 22.45 -17.09
N ARG A 141 -16.70 22.37 -18.23
CA ARG A 141 -15.49 21.54 -18.33
C ARG A 141 -14.40 21.96 -17.33
N LEU A 142 -14.23 23.26 -17.09
CA LEU A 142 -13.28 23.77 -16.10
C LEU A 142 -13.66 23.31 -14.68
N LYS A 143 -14.96 23.37 -14.32
CA LYS A 143 -15.44 22.87 -13.03
C LYS A 143 -15.17 21.38 -12.86
N ASP A 144 -15.42 20.57 -13.88
CA ASP A 144 -15.14 19.12 -13.83
C ASP A 144 -13.65 18.85 -13.51
N LEU A 145 -12.74 19.60 -14.15
CA LEU A 145 -11.30 19.48 -13.91
C LEU A 145 -10.89 19.94 -12.50
N GLU A 146 -11.50 21.01 -12.01
CA GLU A 146 -11.29 21.50 -10.65
C GLU A 146 -11.78 20.52 -9.59
N GLU A 147 -12.94 19.89 -9.83
CA GLU A 147 -13.48 18.81 -8.99
C GLU A 147 -12.56 17.59 -9.00
N GLU A 148 -12.04 17.17 -10.16
CA GLU A 148 -11.08 16.07 -10.25
C GLU A 148 -9.77 16.39 -9.50
N LEU A 149 -9.25 17.61 -9.63
CA LEU A 149 -8.08 18.07 -8.88
C LEU A 149 -8.34 18.09 -7.37
N SER A 150 -9.54 18.51 -6.95
CA SER A 150 -9.96 18.49 -5.55
C SER A 150 -10.04 17.06 -5.02
N ALA A 151 -10.64 16.15 -5.77
CA ALA A 151 -10.73 14.73 -5.42
C ALA A 151 -9.33 14.11 -5.28
N LEU A 152 -8.41 14.41 -6.19
CA LEU A 152 -7.02 13.96 -6.09
C LEU A 152 -6.33 14.50 -4.83
N ARG A 153 -6.57 15.76 -4.44
CA ARG A 153 -6.03 16.33 -3.19
C ARG A 153 -6.62 15.65 -1.95
N GLN A 154 -7.93 15.46 -1.91
CA GLN A 154 -8.64 14.81 -0.81
C GLN A 154 -8.21 13.35 -0.64
N TYR A 155 -8.03 12.62 -1.74
CA TYR A 155 -7.49 11.26 -1.73
C TYR A 155 -6.12 11.21 -1.02
N ASN A 156 -5.22 12.15 -1.28
CA ASN A 156 -3.92 12.19 -0.60
C ASN A 156 -4.06 12.56 0.88
N HIS A 157 -4.98 13.47 1.22
CA HIS A 157 -5.22 13.82 2.62
C HIS A 157 -5.69 12.59 3.42
N THR A 158 -6.68 11.87 2.89
CA THR A 158 -7.20 10.65 3.49
C THR A 158 -6.10 9.57 3.59
N ARG A 159 -5.32 9.34 2.52
CA ARG A 159 -4.19 8.41 2.56
C ARG A 159 -3.11 8.80 3.57
N PHE A 160 -2.75 10.08 3.66
CA PHE A 160 -1.74 10.57 4.60
C PHE A 160 -2.20 10.39 6.05
N VAL A 161 -3.46 10.71 6.35
CA VAL A 161 -4.04 10.48 7.68
C VAL A 161 -4.02 9.00 8.03
N HIS A 162 -4.48 8.13 7.11
CA HIS A 162 -4.44 6.69 7.32
C HIS A 162 -3.03 6.13 7.52
N ALA A 163 -2.06 6.50 6.67
CA ALA A 163 -0.68 6.04 6.79
C ALA A 163 -0.02 6.51 8.09
N ARG A 164 -0.33 7.74 8.54
CA ARG A 164 0.16 8.28 9.82
C ARG A 164 -0.47 7.53 11.00
N ASP A 165 -1.77 7.25 10.94
CA ASP A 165 -2.48 6.56 12.01
C ASP A 165 -2.09 5.07 12.07
N GLU A 166 -1.85 4.42 10.94
CA GLU A 166 -1.25 3.07 10.86
C GLU A 166 0.17 3.05 11.43
N SER A 167 1.02 4.02 11.06
CA SER A 167 2.38 4.12 11.61
C SER A 167 2.37 4.30 13.13
N ARG A 168 1.42 5.09 13.68
CA ARG A 168 1.25 5.24 15.13
C ARG A 168 0.81 3.94 15.80
N LYS A 169 -0.17 3.24 15.20
CA LYS A 169 -0.63 1.93 15.69
C LYS A 169 0.48 0.89 15.67
N ASN A 170 1.28 0.85 14.61
CA ASN A 170 2.41 -0.08 14.49
C ASN A 170 3.48 0.20 15.55
N ILE A 171 3.84 1.47 15.77
CA ILE A 171 4.80 1.86 16.82
C ILE A 171 4.27 1.47 18.22
N GLU A 172 2.97 1.64 18.46
CA GLU A 172 2.35 1.27 19.73
C GLU A 172 2.28 -0.26 19.92
N GLN A 173 2.00 -1.00 18.84
CA GLN A 173 2.03 -2.47 18.83
C GLN A 173 3.45 -3.02 19.05
N GLU A 174 4.46 -2.46 18.38
CA GLU A 174 5.88 -2.82 18.58
C GLU A 174 6.30 -2.58 20.03
N ARG A 175 5.94 -1.43 20.61
CA ARG A 175 6.23 -1.15 22.03
C ARG A 175 5.57 -2.17 22.96
N MET A 176 4.30 -2.51 22.72
CA MET A 176 3.61 -3.52 23.53
C MET A 176 4.25 -4.91 23.38
N LEU A 177 4.72 -5.28 22.20
CA LEU A 177 5.45 -6.53 21.98
C LEU A 177 6.80 -6.55 22.71
N GLU A 178 7.55 -5.45 22.68
CA GLU A 178 8.81 -5.31 23.43
C GLU A 178 8.57 -5.42 24.95
N GLU A 179 7.52 -4.79 25.48
CA GLU A 179 7.13 -4.89 26.90
C GLU A 179 6.78 -6.33 27.29
N LEU A 180 6.07 -7.07 26.42
CA LEU A 180 5.75 -8.48 26.64
C LEU A 180 7.00 -9.39 26.59
N GLU A 181 7.94 -9.11 25.69
CA GLU A 181 9.19 -9.87 25.60
C GLU A 181 10.07 -9.66 26.83
N GLN A 182 10.21 -8.42 27.32
CA GLN A 182 10.92 -8.13 28.57
C GLN A 182 10.28 -8.87 29.75
N ARG A 183 8.95 -8.84 29.84
CA ARG A 183 8.23 -9.52 30.93
C ARG A 183 8.35 -11.04 30.85
N ARG A 184 8.41 -11.61 29.65
CA ARG A 184 8.70 -13.03 29.44
C ARG A 184 10.11 -13.40 29.89
N GLU A 185 11.10 -12.55 29.64
CA GLU A 185 12.47 -12.76 30.13
C GLU A 185 12.54 -12.71 31.66
N GLU A 186 11.86 -11.76 32.30
CA GLU A 186 11.77 -11.67 33.77
C GLU A 186 11.13 -12.92 34.39
N ILE A 187 10.03 -13.40 33.79
CA ILE A 187 9.35 -14.62 34.24
C ILE A 187 10.23 -15.85 33.99
N GLY A 188 11.00 -15.88 32.89
CA GLY A 188 12.00 -16.91 32.61
C GLY A 188 13.09 -16.97 33.68
N ASN A 189 13.58 -15.83 34.15
CA ASN A 189 14.55 -15.74 35.25
C ASN A 189 13.94 -16.22 36.57
N ARG A 190 12.71 -15.82 36.89
CA ARG A 190 11.98 -16.33 38.08
C ARG A 190 11.76 -17.84 38.02
N MET A 191 11.48 -18.39 36.83
CA MET A 191 11.33 -19.83 36.63
C MET A 191 12.63 -20.57 36.94
N LEU A 192 13.76 -20.05 36.49
CA LEU A 192 15.09 -20.62 36.78
C LEU A 192 15.36 -20.63 38.30
N GLU A 193 15.10 -19.53 38.99
CA GLU A 193 15.27 -19.44 40.45
C GLU A 193 14.33 -20.38 41.23
N ALA A 194 13.07 -20.53 40.79
CA ALA A 194 12.09 -21.42 41.42
C ALA A 194 12.45 -22.91 41.20
N LEU A 195 12.99 -23.24 40.02
CA LEU A 195 13.53 -24.58 39.71
C LEU A 195 14.78 -24.89 40.55
N GLU A 196 15.67 -23.92 40.76
CA GLU A 196 16.84 -24.09 41.64
C GLU A 196 16.44 -24.34 43.10
N LYS A 197 15.35 -23.72 43.56
CA LYS A 197 14.81 -23.87 44.93
C LYS A 197 13.84 -25.06 45.08
N ALA A 198 13.50 -25.74 43.99
CA ALA A 198 12.47 -26.79 43.93
C ALA A 198 11.11 -26.37 44.51
N ASP A 199 10.72 -25.11 44.29
CA ASP A 199 9.47 -24.54 44.81
C ASP A 199 8.31 -24.81 43.83
N GLU A 200 7.71 -26.00 43.94
CA GLU A 200 6.58 -26.44 43.10
C GLU A 200 5.38 -25.47 43.04
N PRO A 201 4.90 -24.87 44.15
CA PRO A 201 3.78 -23.92 44.08
C PRO A 201 4.16 -22.60 43.41
N GLU A 202 5.43 -22.18 43.45
CA GLU A 202 5.90 -21.02 42.68
C GLU A 202 6.00 -21.33 41.18
N ILE A 203 6.49 -22.52 40.81
CA ILE A 203 6.57 -23.01 39.42
C ILE A 203 5.17 -23.02 38.75
N SER A 204 4.14 -23.53 39.45
CA SER A 204 2.77 -23.57 38.92
C SER A 204 2.22 -22.17 38.63
N LYS A 205 2.50 -21.19 39.51
CA LYS A 205 2.07 -19.79 39.31
C LYS A 205 2.78 -19.13 38.13
N ILE A 206 4.08 -19.38 37.99
CA ILE A 206 4.90 -18.87 36.88
C ILE A 206 4.41 -19.46 35.54
N GLN A 207 3.98 -20.73 35.50
CA GLN A 207 3.39 -21.34 34.30
C GLN A 207 2.04 -20.70 33.92
N GLU A 208 1.17 -20.40 34.90
CA GLU A 208 -0.08 -19.67 34.66
C GLU A 208 0.18 -18.25 34.12
N GLU A 209 1.16 -17.54 34.69
CA GLU A 209 1.59 -16.21 34.22
C GLU A 209 2.13 -16.26 32.78
N LEU A 210 2.93 -17.29 32.42
CA LEU A 210 3.42 -17.49 31.05
C LEU A 210 2.29 -17.76 30.06
N ASN A 211 1.32 -18.59 30.41
CA ASN A 211 0.18 -18.90 29.56
C ASN A 211 -0.68 -17.65 29.29
N ALA A 212 -0.94 -16.84 30.33
CA ALA A 212 -1.65 -15.57 30.19
C ALA A 212 -0.90 -14.57 29.29
N LEU A 213 0.43 -14.55 29.38
CA LEU A 213 1.29 -13.67 28.57
C LEU A 213 1.33 -14.13 27.09
N HIS A 214 1.36 -15.44 26.85
CA HIS A 214 1.19 -16.01 25.51
C HIS A 214 -0.16 -15.63 24.90
N GLU A 215 -1.26 -15.76 25.64
CA GLU A 215 -2.59 -15.40 25.16
C GLU A 215 -2.71 -13.89 24.85
N GLN A 216 -2.02 -13.03 25.62
CA GLN A 216 -1.95 -11.59 25.33
C GLN A 216 -1.15 -11.29 24.07
N LYS A 217 -0.04 -11.99 23.85
CA LYS A 217 0.76 -11.88 22.62
C LYS A 217 -0.03 -12.33 21.40
N ASP A 218 -0.75 -13.45 21.50
CA ASP A 218 -1.55 -13.98 20.40
C ASP A 218 -2.69 -13.02 20.03
N LYS A 219 -3.40 -12.44 21.01
CA LYS A 219 -4.43 -11.41 20.76
C LYS A 219 -3.87 -10.15 20.09
N LEU A 220 -2.66 -9.72 20.44
CA LEU A 220 -2.01 -8.57 19.80
C LEU A 220 -1.64 -8.85 18.35
N LEU A 221 -1.26 -10.10 18.03
CA LEU A 221 -0.96 -10.54 16.66
C LEU A 221 -2.24 -10.76 15.83
N GLU A 222 -3.32 -11.26 16.44
CA GLU A 222 -4.63 -11.48 15.79
C GLU A 222 -5.35 -10.17 15.43
N ASN A 223 -5.16 -9.10 16.20
CA ASN A 223 -5.75 -7.78 15.89
C ASN A 223 -5.24 -7.16 14.58
N GLY A 224 -4.20 -7.74 13.95
CA GLY A 224 -3.70 -7.36 12.62
C GLY A 224 -4.18 -8.26 11.48
N GLN A 225 -4.92 -9.34 11.74
CA GLN A 225 -5.40 -10.27 10.70
C GLN A 225 -6.79 -9.88 10.17
N ASP A 226 -6.90 -9.84 8.85
CA ASP A 226 -8.12 -9.57 8.10
C ASP A 226 -9.24 -10.55 8.50
N PRO A 227 -10.43 -10.06 8.90
CA PRO A 227 -11.58 -10.90 9.24
C PRO A 227 -11.96 -11.93 8.17
N PHE A 228 -11.60 -11.71 6.90
CA PHE A 228 -11.84 -12.66 5.81
C PHE A 228 -10.92 -13.89 5.80
N LEU A 229 -9.81 -13.87 6.52
CA LEU A 229 -8.89 -15.02 6.60
C LEU A 229 -9.23 -15.98 7.75
N ARG A 230 -10.31 -15.73 8.49
CA ARG A 230 -10.74 -16.56 9.63
C ARG A 230 -11.41 -17.87 9.22
N GLU A 231 -11.88 -18.01 7.98
CA GLU A 231 -12.57 -19.20 7.49
C GLU A 231 -11.65 -20.09 6.65
N SER A 232 -10.72 -20.80 7.29
CA SER A 232 -10.07 -21.98 6.67
C SER A 232 -9.45 -22.93 7.69
N ALA A 233 -10.07 -23.05 8.87
CA ALA A 233 -9.76 -24.07 9.85
C ALA A 233 -11.04 -24.58 10.52
N GLU A 234 -11.87 -25.27 9.74
CA GLU A 234 -12.71 -26.36 10.24
C GLU A 234 -12.25 -27.68 9.59
#